data_AF-A0A4U9RUT5-F1
#
_entry.id   AF-A0A4U9RUT5-F1
#
_cell.length_a   1.000
_cell.length_b   1.000
_cell.length_c   1.000
_cell.angle_alpha   90.00
_cell.angle_beta   90.00
_cell.angle_gamma   90.00
#
_symmetry.space_group_name_H-M   'P 1'
#
loop_
_entity.id
_entity.type
_entity.pdbx_description
1 polymer ?
#
loop_
_entity_poly.entity_id
_entity_poly.type
_entity_poly.pdbx_seq_one_letter_code
_entity_poly.pdbx_strand_id
1 'polypeptide(L)' 'MDNIEMDYLGGMDKVQMDCCGEMPKMKKTHMMKGKCCPKLRLAQAYVIRQPFTKIYCPDEALKKGTIFPNLYDPYK' A
#
# COMPACT_ATOMS: atom_id res chain seq x y z
N MET A 1 19.08 -6.10 32.53
CA MET A 1 18.72 -6.54 31.17
C MET A 1 17.65 -5.59 30.74
N ASP A 2 18.07 -4.51 30.12
CA ASP A 2 17.24 -3.35 29.88
C ASP A 2 16.37 -3.66 28.67
N ASN A 3 15.06 -3.53 28.86
CA ASN A 3 14.06 -3.79 27.83
C ASN A 3 14.29 -2.80 26.68
N ILE A 4 14.65 -3.31 25.51
CA ILE A 4 14.72 -2.49 24.29
C ILE A 4 13.28 -2.23 23.85
N GLU A 5 12.83 -1.02 24.12
CA GLU A 5 11.60 -0.41 23.62
C GLU A 5 11.70 -0.29 22.09
N MET A 6 10.86 -1.02 21.35
CA MET A 6 10.75 -0.90 19.90
C MET A 6 9.61 0.07 19.57
N ASP A 7 9.95 1.35 19.49
CA ASP A 7 9.06 2.43 19.06
C ASP A 7 8.97 2.48 17.54
N TYR A 8 8.28 1.52 16.94
CA TYR A 8 7.87 1.62 15.52
C TYR A 8 6.61 2.49 15.40
N LEU A 9 6.76 3.79 15.63
CA LEU A 9 5.77 4.80 15.22
C LEU A 9 6.03 5.19 13.76
N GLY A 10 5.70 4.30 12.84
CA GLY A 10 5.55 4.59 11.41
C GLY A 10 4.08 4.47 11.05
N GLY A 11 3.42 5.62 10.88
CA GLY A 11 1.97 5.73 10.67
C GLY A 11 1.44 4.78 9.61
N MET A 12 0.81 3.70 10.06
CA MET A 12 -0.23 3.07 9.27
C MET A 12 -1.39 4.07 9.23
N ASP A 13 -1.47 4.84 8.14
CA ASP A 13 -2.74 5.40 7.73
C ASP A 13 -3.75 4.27 7.79
N LYS A 14 -4.65 4.40 8.76
CA LYS A 14 -5.63 3.38 9.10
C LYS A 14 -6.37 3.07 7.80
N VAL A 15 -6.08 1.92 7.21
CA VAL A 15 -6.92 1.36 6.15
C VAL A 15 -8.22 1.02 6.86
N GLN A 16 -9.10 2.01 6.92
CA GLN A 16 -10.45 1.83 7.36
C GLN A 16 -11.09 0.97 6.29
N MET A 17 -11.23 -0.31 6.63
CA MET A 17 -12.15 -1.23 5.99
C MET A 17 -13.44 -0.46 5.67
N ASP A 18 -13.83 -0.52 4.42
CA ASP A 18 -15.03 0.02 3.84
C ASP A 18 -16.25 -0.50 4.62
N CYS A 19 -16.74 0.32 5.57
CA CYS A 19 -17.94 0.08 6.39
C CYS A 19 -19.26 0.09 5.59
N CYS A 20 -19.28 -0.30 4.32
CA CYS A 20 -20.48 -0.26 3.50
C CYS A 20 -20.75 -1.60 2.79
N GLY A 21 -20.69 -2.68 3.56
CA GLY A 21 -21.56 -3.84 3.33
C GLY A 21 -22.77 -3.75 4.26
N GLU A 22 -23.97 -4.07 3.77
CA GLU A 22 -25.14 -4.24 4.65
C GLU A 22 -24.89 -5.42 5.61
N MET A 23 -24.63 -5.12 6.89
CA MET A 23 -24.55 -6.14 7.92
C MET A 23 -25.95 -6.54 8.40
N PRO A 24 -26.23 -7.84 8.62
CA PRO A 24 -27.48 -8.31 9.22
C PRO A 24 -27.66 -7.73 10.64
N LYS A 25 -28.90 -7.45 11.01
CA LYS A 25 -29.24 -6.63 12.19
C LYS A 25 -28.89 -7.35 13.50
N MET A 26 -27.79 -6.97 14.15
CA MET A 26 -27.49 -7.38 15.53
C MET A 26 -28.05 -6.37 16.54
N LYS A 27 -28.51 -6.87 17.69
CA LYS A 27 -29.17 -6.08 18.76
C LYS A 27 -28.18 -5.07 19.35
N LYS A 28 -28.65 -3.83 19.56
CA LYS A 28 -27.84 -2.67 19.95
C LYS A 28 -27.30 -2.80 21.37
N THR A 29 -25.99 -2.97 21.50
CA THR A 29 -25.25 -2.64 22.73
C THR A 29 -24.07 -1.74 22.36
N HIS A 30 -24.11 -0.50 22.87
CA HIS A 30 -23.08 0.56 22.78
C HIS A 30 -22.43 0.82 21.40
N MET A 31 -23.02 1.74 20.63
CA MET A 31 -22.44 2.25 19.38
C MET A 31 -21.31 3.27 19.67
N MET A 32 -20.04 2.91 19.45
CA MET A 32 -19.01 3.93 19.22
C MET A 32 -19.27 4.59 17.86
N LYS A 33 -19.34 5.92 17.83
CA LYS A 33 -19.42 6.70 16.58
C LYS A 33 -18.11 6.57 15.81
N GLY A 34 -18.04 5.63 14.86
CA GLY A 34 -16.97 5.58 13.86
C GLY A 34 -17.10 6.75 12.87
N LYS A 35 -16.00 7.43 12.57
CA LYS A 35 -15.94 8.41 11.47
C LYS A 35 -16.05 7.64 10.15
N CYS A 36 -16.93 8.06 9.24
CA CYS A 36 -17.03 7.47 7.91
C CYS A 36 -15.81 7.87 7.08
N CYS A 37 -15.24 6.90 6.36
CA CYS A 37 -14.09 7.14 5.50
C CYS A 37 -14.46 8.09 4.34
N PRO A 38 -13.58 9.02 3.94
CA PRO A 38 -13.83 9.82 2.75
C PRO A 38 -13.93 8.91 1.52
N LYS A 39 -14.85 9.24 0.61
CA LYS A 39 -14.96 8.55 -0.69
C LYS A 39 -13.77 8.96 -1.57
N LEU A 40 -12.66 8.25 -1.44
CA LEU A 40 -11.50 8.41 -2.31
C LEU A 40 -11.77 7.74 -3.66
N ARG A 41 -11.20 8.30 -4.73
CA ARG A 41 -11.25 7.66 -6.05
C ARG A 41 -10.33 6.44 -6.01
N LEU A 42 -10.85 5.28 -6.42
CA LEU A 42 -10.04 4.08 -6.61
C LEU A 42 -9.04 4.32 -7.75
N ALA A 43 -7.86 3.70 -7.63
CA ALA A 43 -6.91 3.64 -8.73
C ALA A 43 -7.57 2.91 -9.91
N GLN A 44 -7.50 3.51 -11.10
CA GLN A 44 -7.97 2.87 -12.33
C GLN A 44 -6.86 2.00 -12.90
N ALA A 45 -7.24 0.86 -13.50
CA ALA A 45 -6.31 0.06 -14.28
C ALA A 45 -5.93 0.81 -15.55
N TYR A 46 -4.63 0.85 -15.87
CA TYR A 46 -4.12 1.43 -17.09
C TYR A 46 -2.92 0.62 -17.58
N VAL A 47 -2.70 0.62 -18.90
CA VAL A 47 -1.54 -0.01 -19.53
C VAL A 47 -0.59 1.08 -19.97
N ILE A 48 0.62 1.11 -19.41
CA ILE A 48 1.66 2.06 -19.78
C ILE A 48 2.32 1.57 -21.07
N ARG A 49 2.59 2.49 -22.01
CA ARG A 49 3.49 2.20 -23.13
C ARG A 49 4.91 2.05 -22.58
N GLN A 50 5.39 0.81 -22.49
CA GLN A 50 6.77 0.53 -22.08
C GLN A 50 7.63 0.25 -23.32
N PRO A 51 8.38 1.24 -23.83
CA PRO A 51 9.29 1.02 -24.94
C PRO A 51 10.46 0.13 -24.50
N PHE A 52 10.80 -0.86 -25.32
CA PHE A 52 12.03 -1.61 -25.16
C PHE A 52 13.21 -0.71 -25.55
N THR A 53 14.08 -0.37 -24.60
CA THR A 53 15.16 0.61 -24.80
C THR A 53 16.53 -0.04 -24.64
N LYS A 54 16.98 -0.16 -23.39
CA LYS A 54 18.25 -0.77 -23.02
C LYS A 54 17.99 -1.84 -21.97
N ILE A 55 18.95 -2.73 -21.79
CA ILE A 55 18.92 -3.76 -20.76
C ILE A 55 20.15 -3.62 -19.89
N TYR A 56 19.98 -3.84 -18.58
CA TYR A 56 21.10 -4.01 -17.68
C TYR A 56 21.80 -5.35 -17.95
N CYS A 57 23.10 -5.41 -17.66
CA CYS A 57 23.81 -6.68 -17.60
C CYS A 57 23.24 -7.55 -16.45
N PRO A 58 23.34 -8.89 -16.53
CA PRO A 58 22.74 -9.79 -15.54
C PRO A 58 23.09 -9.45 -14.08
N ASP A 59 24.35 -9.17 -13.80
CA ASP A 59 24.83 -8.86 -12.44
C ASP A 59 24.19 -7.59 -11.86
N GLU A 60 23.91 -6.60 -12.72
CA GLU A 60 23.27 -5.34 -12.33
C GLU A 60 21.75 -5.50 -12.23
N ALA A 61 21.14 -6.24 -13.15
CA ALA A 61 19.71 -6.54 -13.15
C ALA A 61 19.29 -7.26 -11.86
N LEU A 62 20.11 -8.22 -11.40
CA LEU A 62 19.87 -8.95 -10.16
C LEU A 62 19.93 -8.05 -8.92
N LYS A 63 20.84 -7.07 -8.89
CA LYS A 63 20.93 -6.10 -7.79
C LYS A 63 19.76 -5.12 -7.77
N LYS A 64 19.28 -4.74 -8.96
CA LYS A 64 18.18 -3.75 -9.13
C LYS A 64 16.79 -4.38 -9.09
N GLY A 65 16.67 -5.69 -9.23
CA GLY A 65 15.38 -6.41 -9.30
C GLY A 65 14.64 -6.21 -10.63
N THR A 66 15.28 -5.63 -11.64
CA THR A 66 14.71 -5.42 -12.98
C THR A 66 15.82 -5.42 -14.02
N ILE A 67 15.57 -6.00 -15.19
CA ILE A 67 16.47 -5.91 -16.35
C ILE A 67 16.31 -4.59 -17.11
N PHE A 68 15.17 -3.91 -16.90
CA PHE A 68 14.80 -2.72 -17.65
C PHE A 68 15.13 -1.46 -16.84
N PRO A 69 16.01 -0.58 -17.34
CA PRO A 69 16.40 0.64 -16.64
C PRO A 69 15.25 1.59 -16.32
N ASN A 70 14.27 1.68 -17.21
CA ASN A 70 13.08 2.53 -17.05
C ASN A 70 12.10 2.03 -15.99
N LEU A 71 12.31 0.85 -15.41
CA LEU A 71 11.52 0.30 -14.30
C LEU A 71 12.21 0.47 -12.94
N TYR A 72 13.45 0.94 -12.90
CA TYR A 72 14.19 1.09 -11.65
C TYR A 72 13.87 2.45 -11.00
N ASP A 73 13.04 2.43 -9.96
CA ASP A 73 12.65 3.61 -9.17
C ASP A 73 12.68 3.29 -7.65
N PRO A 74 13.83 3.50 -6.97
CA PRO A 74 13.95 3.22 -5.54
C PRO A 74 13.20 4.25 -4.69
N TYR A 75 12.65 3.81 -3.56
CA TYR A 75 12.00 4.70 -2.59
C TYR A 75 12.99 5.76 -2.06
N LYS A 76 12.50 7.00 -1.89
CA LYS A 76 13.25 8.14 -1.33
C LYS A 76 13.20 8.16 0.18
#